data_AF-A0A0C2WV89-F1
#
_entry.id   AF-A0A0C2WV89-F1
#
_cell.length_a   1.000
_cell.length_b   1.000
_cell.length_c   1.000
_cell.angle_alpha   90.00
_cell.angle_beta   90.00
_cell.angle_gamma   90.00
#
_symmetry.space_group_name_H-M   'P 1'
#
loop_
_entity.id
_entity.type
_entity.pdbx_description
1 polymer ?
#
loop_
_entity_poly.entity_id
_entity_poly.type
_entity_poly.pdbx_seq_one_letter_code
_entity_poly.pdbx_strand_id
1 'polypeptide(L)'
;MARSGGKQEKTSLFQMARQSLLVIVVPFNPVHTDGDNYVNPDKFDGFRFERMRTQEGEEAKHQLLSLGVDYVLFGHGRHACPGRFFVVNELKVMLARVLLNYDIKMVDGRGRGNLGFILLGQI
;
A
#
# COMPACT_ATOMS: atom_id res chain seq x y z
N MET A 1 -7.50 -47.69 28.26
CA MET A 1 -7.10 -46.41 28.87
C MET A 1 -5.82 -45.93 28.17
N ALA A 2 -5.77 -44.66 27.74
CA ALA A 2 -4.88 -44.15 26.69
C ALA A 2 -3.62 -43.40 27.18
N ARG A 3 -2.79 -43.00 26.20
CA ARG A 3 -1.65 -42.03 26.16
C ARG A 3 -0.27 -42.68 26.31
N SER A 4 0.76 -42.40 25.51
CA SER A 4 1.11 -41.17 24.78
C SER A 4 2.17 -41.48 23.70
N GLY A 5 1.84 -41.28 22.42
CA GLY A 5 2.81 -41.14 21.33
C GLY A 5 3.25 -39.68 21.21
N GLY A 6 4.55 -39.44 21.03
CA GLY A 6 5.06 -38.06 20.97
C GLY A 6 6.53 -37.90 20.58
N LYS A 7 7.10 -38.81 19.79
CA LYS A 7 8.52 -38.69 19.38
C LYS A 7 8.82 -38.98 17.90
N GLN A 8 7.79 -39.23 17.08
CA GLN A 8 7.93 -39.54 15.65
C GLN A 8 7.63 -38.36 14.72
N GLU A 9 7.13 -37.23 15.23
CA GLU A 9 6.68 -36.10 14.40
C GLU A 9 7.78 -35.06 14.12
N LYS A 10 8.82 -34.96 14.97
CA LYS A 10 9.81 -33.88 14.86
C LYS A 10 10.93 -34.14 13.85
N THR A 11 11.13 -35.39 13.43
CA THR A 11 12.17 -35.76 12.46
C THR A 11 11.69 -35.68 11.01
N SER A 12 10.38 -35.75 10.72
CA SER A 12 9.87 -35.61 9.35
C SER A 12 9.85 -34.15 8.87
N LEU A 13 9.69 -33.17 9.78
CA LEU A 13 9.71 -31.74 9.45
C LEU A 13 11.07 -31.25 8.94
N PHE A 14 12.18 -31.82 9.42
CA PHE A 14 13.52 -31.50 8.92
C PHE A 14 13.85 -32.21 7.60
N GLN A 15 13.21 -33.35 7.32
CA GLN A 15 13.42 -34.10 6.07
C GLN A 15 12.61 -33.52 4.89
N MET A 16 11.59 -32.70 5.18
CA MET A 16 10.78 -31.99 4.19
C MET A 16 11.43 -30.68 3.70
N ALA A 17 12.67 -30.39 4.14
CA ALA A 17 13.44 -29.20 3.79
C ALA A 17 14.37 -29.39 2.57
N ARG A 18 14.03 -30.30 1.65
CA ARG A 18 14.82 -30.54 0.43
C ARG A 18 14.11 -30.23 -0.90
N GLN A 19 12.90 -29.69 -0.87
CA GLN A 19 12.20 -29.21 -2.07
C GLN A 19 11.36 -27.96 -1.81
N SER A 20 11.77 -27.08 -0.89
CA SER A 20 11.04 -25.85 -0.59
C SER A 20 11.62 -24.70 -1.41
N LEU A 21 11.03 -24.46 -2.58
CA LEU A 21 11.13 -23.17 -3.24
C LEU A 21 10.50 -22.14 -2.30
N LEU A 22 11.34 -21.47 -1.49
CA LEU A 22 10.90 -20.51 -0.49
C LEU A 22 10.44 -19.26 -1.24
N VAL A 23 9.15 -19.19 -1.53
CA VAL A 23 8.52 -18.02 -2.11
C VAL A 23 8.28 -17.00 -1.01
N ILE A 24 9.02 -15.90 -1.03
CA ILE A 24 8.73 -14.72 -0.20
C ILE A 24 7.71 -13.87 -0.96
N VAL A 25 6.52 -13.70 -0.38
CA VAL A 25 5.50 -12.79 -0.89
C VAL A 25 5.42 -11.61 0.07
N VAL A 26 5.37 -10.39 -0.46
CA VAL A 26 5.09 -9.18 0.32
C VAL A 26 3.60 -8.89 0.17
N PRO A 27 2.77 -9.14 1.20
CA PRO A 27 1.34 -8.95 1.09
C PRO A 27 1.02 -7.46 1.16
N PHE A 28 0.62 -6.86 0.03
CA PHE A 28 0.33 -5.42 -0.08
C PHE A 28 -0.77 -4.98 0.89
N ASN A 29 -1.95 -5.61 0.82
CA ASN A 29 -3.10 -5.15 1.60
C ASN A 29 -2.86 -5.22 3.13
N PRO A 30 -2.36 -6.33 3.71
CA PRO A 30 -2.06 -6.40 5.14
C PRO A 30 -1.08 -5.35 5.64
N VAL A 31 -0.04 -4.98 4.86
CA VAL A 31 0.90 -3.92 5.26
C VAL A 31 0.21 -2.55 5.25
N HIS A 32 -0.57 -2.26 4.21
CA HIS A 32 -1.25 -0.97 4.05
C HIS A 32 -2.49 -0.80 4.96
N THR A 33 -3.01 -1.90 5.50
CA THR A 33 -4.12 -1.89 6.47
C THR A 33 -3.69 -2.32 7.87
N ASP A 34 -2.38 -2.34 8.15
CA ASP A 34 -1.87 -2.74 9.46
C ASP A 34 -2.18 -1.67 10.51
N GLY A 35 -2.81 -2.08 11.61
CA GLY A 35 -3.11 -1.21 12.74
C GLY A 35 -1.86 -0.78 13.52
N ASP A 36 -0.77 -1.54 13.42
CA ASP A 36 0.50 -1.21 14.06
C ASP A 36 1.24 -0.09 13.29
N ASN A 37 1.00 0.04 11.98
CA ASN A 37 1.61 1.08 11.13
C ASN A 37 0.71 2.33 10.96
N TYR A 38 -0.61 2.16 10.95
CA TYR A 38 -1.56 3.23 10.62
C TYR A 38 -2.71 3.33 11.61
N VAL A 39 -2.95 4.54 12.13
CA VAL A 39 -4.13 4.84 12.96
C VAL A 39 -5.40 4.81 12.10
N ASN A 40 -6.40 3.99 12.43
CA ASN A 40 -7.60 3.79 11.61
C ASN A 40 -7.27 3.41 10.15
N PRO A 41 -6.64 2.24 9.92
CA PRO A 41 -6.14 1.86 8.59
C PRO A 41 -7.25 1.74 7.53
N ASP A 42 -8.43 1.29 7.94
CA ASP A 42 -9.56 1.05 7.02
C ASP A 42 -10.26 2.34 6.56
N LYS A 43 -9.89 3.49 7.12
CA LYS A 43 -10.49 4.79 6.78
C LYS A 43 -9.56 5.61 5.90
N PHE A 44 -10.13 6.10 4.79
CA PHE A 44 -9.45 7.06 3.93
C PHE A 44 -9.26 8.39 4.67
N ASP A 45 -8.00 8.84 4.73
CA ASP A 45 -7.60 10.11 5.34
C ASP A 45 -6.55 10.76 4.43
N GLY A 46 -6.97 11.80 3.70
CA GLY A 46 -6.11 12.49 2.72
C GLY A 46 -4.92 13.22 3.35
N PHE A 47 -4.95 13.50 4.65
CA PHE A 47 -3.89 14.23 5.35
C PHE A 47 -3.00 13.33 6.21
N ARG A 48 -3.26 12.01 6.23
CA ARG A 48 -2.48 11.02 7.01
C ARG A 48 -0.97 11.18 6.84
N PHE A 49 -0.50 11.14 5.59
CA PHE A 49 0.93 11.20 5.25
C PHE A 49 1.50 12.63 5.31
N GLU A 50 0.65 13.65 5.39
CA GLU A 50 1.10 15.01 5.68
C GLU A 50 1.48 15.12 7.16
N ARG A 51 0.57 14.75 8.07
CA ARG A 51 0.82 14.79 9.52
C ARG A 51 1.98 13.89 9.96
N MET A 52 2.17 12.75 9.30
CA MET A 52 3.33 11.88 9.57
C MET A 52 4.67 12.57 9.24
N ARG A 53 4.71 13.39 8.19
CA ARG A 53 5.94 14.11 7.78
C ARG A 53 6.26 15.31 8.64
N THR A 54 5.28 15.85 9.36
CA THR A 54 5.48 16.97 10.30
C THR A 54 6.22 16.55 11.57
N GLN A 55 6.37 15.24 11.82
CA GLN A 55 7.15 14.75 12.95
C GLN A 55 8.65 14.98 12.72
N GLU A 56 9.37 15.37 13.77
CA GLU A 56 10.81 15.62 13.70
C GLU A 56 11.56 14.38 13.19
N GLY A 57 12.34 14.56 12.12
CA GLY A 57 13.12 13.48 11.49
C GLY A 57 12.37 12.63 10.44
N GLU A 58 11.08 12.88 10.22
CA GLU A 58 10.25 12.12 9.29
C GLU A 58 9.90 12.88 7.99
N GLU A 59 10.45 14.09 7.79
CA GLU A 59 10.10 14.97 6.65
C GLU A 59 10.36 14.35 5.27
N ALA A 60 11.45 13.59 5.15
CA ALA A 60 11.83 12.87 3.93
C ALA A 60 11.19 11.47 3.85
N LYS A 61 10.64 10.97 4.95
CA LYS A 61 9.94 9.70 5.04
C LYS A 61 8.47 9.93 4.66
N HIS A 62 7.72 8.85 4.41
CA HIS A 62 6.29 8.92 4.06
C HIS A 62 5.93 9.74 2.80
N GLN A 63 6.89 10.05 1.92
CA GLN A 63 6.56 10.58 0.60
C GLN A 63 6.08 9.43 -0.30
N LEU A 64 5.31 9.76 -1.34
CA LEU A 64 4.81 8.74 -2.29
C LEU A 64 5.94 7.94 -2.95
N LEU A 65 7.12 8.55 -3.10
CA LEU A 65 8.34 7.95 -3.67
C LEU A 65 9.21 7.21 -2.65
N SER A 66 8.92 7.37 -1.35
CA SER A 66 9.69 6.73 -0.27
C SER A 66 9.44 5.23 -0.29
N LEU A 67 10.51 4.47 -0.11
CA LEU A 67 10.46 3.01 0.01
C LEU A 67 10.60 2.65 1.48
N GLY A 68 9.63 1.91 2.01
CA GLY A 68 9.62 1.45 3.39
C GLY A 68 9.16 0.00 3.48
N VAL A 69 9.35 -0.60 4.64
CA VAL A 69 8.75 -1.92 4.95
C VAL A 69 7.29 -1.77 5.38
N ASP A 70 6.94 -0.59 5.87
CA ASP A 70 5.63 -0.08 6.24
C ASP A 70 4.83 0.47 5.04
N TYR A 71 5.52 0.77 3.93
CA TYR A 71 4.91 1.29 2.70
C TYR A 71 5.54 0.67 1.45
N VAL A 72 4.86 -0.33 0.88
CA VAL A 72 5.42 -1.24 -0.13
C VAL A 72 4.84 -1.04 -1.54
N LEU A 73 4.27 0.14 -1.83
CA LEU A 73 3.63 0.45 -3.12
C LEU A 73 4.52 0.20 -4.34
N PHE A 74 5.79 0.55 -4.23
CA PHE A 74 6.77 0.37 -5.29
C PHE A 74 7.72 -0.81 -5.01
N GLY A 75 7.40 -1.69 -4.07
CA GLY A 75 8.33 -2.72 -3.57
C GLY A 75 9.43 -2.14 -2.69
N HIS A 76 10.45 -2.94 -2.39
CA HIS A 76 11.56 -2.53 -1.52
C HIS A 76 12.88 -3.20 -1.96
N GLY A 77 14.02 -2.60 -1.59
CA GLY A 77 15.35 -3.14 -1.89
C GLY A 77 15.63 -3.31 -3.38
N ARG A 78 16.21 -4.46 -3.78
CA ARG A 78 16.54 -4.79 -5.19
C ARG A 78 15.33 -4.91 -6.10
N HIS A 79 14.14 -5.09 -5.53
CA HIS A 79 12.89 -5.26 -6.26
C HIS A 79 12.05 -3.97 -6.25
N ALA A 80 12.63 -2.84 -5.84
CA ALA A 80 11.96 -1.57 -5.91
C ALA A 80 11.75 -1.14 -7.37
N CYS A 81 10.59 -0.58 -7.68
CA CYS A 81 10.25 -0.07 -8.99
C CYS A 81 11.24 1.04 -9.39
N PRO A 82 11.98 0.87 -10.51
CA PRO A 82 12.91 1.90 -10.98
C PRO A 82 12.18 3.13 -11.51
N GLY A 83 10.95 2.98 -12.00
CA GLY A 83 10.13 4.06 -12.57
C GLY A 83 9.39 4.94 -11.56
N ARG A 84 9.50 4.69 -10.25
CA ARG A 84 8.69 5.39 -9.23
C ARG A 84 8.83 6.92 -9.27
N PHE A 85 10.03 7.43 -9.57
CA PHE A 85 10.26 8.87 -9.64
C PHE A 85 9.50 9.52 -10.81
N PHE A 86 9.47 8.83 -11.94
CA PHE A 86 8.75 9.29 -13.12
C PHE A 86 7.24 9.28 -12.87
N VAL A 87 6.70 8.13 -12.43
CA VAL A 87 5.26 7.95 -12.20
C VAL A 87 4.72 8.91 -11.13
N VAL A 88 5.47 9.14 -10.05
CA VAL A 88 5.04 10.08 -9.00
C VAL A 88 4.94 11.52 -9.52
N ASN A 89 5.89 11.94 -10.36
CA ASN A 89 5.85 13.27 -10.94
C ASN A 89 4.72 13.40 -11.97
N GLU A 90 4.55 12.40 -12.82
CA GLU A 90 3.46 12.35 -13.79
C GLU A 90 2.10 12.41 -13.10
N LEU A 91 1.89 11.64 -12.03
CA LEU A 91 0.65 11.64 -11.26
C LEU A 91 0.36 12.99 -10.62
N LYS A 92 1.37 13.68 -10.09
CA LYS A 92 1.22 15.04 -9.54
C LYS A 92 0.81 16.04 -10.62
N VAL A 93 1.44 15.97 -11.80
CA VAL A 93 1.09 16.83 -12.94
C VAL A 93 -0.32 16.57 -13.44
N MET A 94 -0.70 15.29 -13.58
CA MET A 94 -2.07 14.92 -13.96
C MET A 94 -3.09 15.44 -12.95
N LEU A 95 -2.85 15.26 -11.64
CA LEU A 95 -3.74 15.77 -10.61
C LEU A 95 -3.85 17.31 -10.64
N ALA A 96 -2.73 18.01 -10.78
CA ALA A 96 -2.73 19.48 -10.92
C ALA A 96 -3.53 19.93 -12.15
N ARG A 97 -3.39 19.21 -13.28
CA ARG A 97 -4.18 19.50 -14.49
C ARG A 97 -5.67 19.32 -14.25
N VAL A 98 -6.07 18.24 -13.57
CA VAL A 98 -7.48 18.02 -13.22
C VAL A 98 -8.00 19.16 -12.34
N LEU A 99 -7.30 19.48 -11.25
CA LEU A 99 -7.73 20.50 -10.29
C LEU A 99 -7.80 21.92 -10.86
N LEU A 100 -6.90 22.27 -11.80
CA LEU A 100 -6.83 23.62 -12.36
C LEU A 100 -7.73 23.84 -13.57
N ASN A 101 -8.20 22.78 -14.25
CA ASN A 101 -8.90 22.91 -15.54
C ASN A 101 -10.28 22.27 -15.56
N TYR A 102 -10.68 21.54 -14.51
CA TYR A 102 -11.94 20.81 -14.48
C TYR A 102 -12.65 20.99 -13.14
N ASP A 103 -13.95 21.24 -13.21
CA ASP A 103 -14.83 21.14 -12.06
C ASP A 103 -15.30 19.68 -11.90
N ILE A 104 -14.84 19.01 -10.86
CA ILE A 104 -15.22 17.62 -10.58
C ILE A 104 -16.54 17.59 -9.83
N LYS A 105 -17.56 16.94 -10.42
CA LYS A 105 -18.84 16.65 -9.76
C LYS A 105 -19.13 15.16 -9.80
N MET A 106 -19.60 14.64 -8.67
CA MET A 106 -20.12 13.28 -8.57
C MET A 106 -21.49 13.22 -9.25
N VAL A 107 -21.69 12.26 -10.15
CA VAL A 107 -23.03 12.00 -10.71
C VAL A 107 -23.92 11.44 -9.59
N ASP A 108 -24.99 12.17 -9.31
CA ASP A 108 -26.16 11.75 -8.52
C ASP A 108 -25.98 11.36 -7.06
N GLY A 109 -25.08 11.99 -6.30
CA GLY A 109 -25.13 12.01 -4.82
C GLY A 109 -25.15 10.65 -4.10
N ARG A 110 -25.04 9.54 -4.81
CA ARG A 110 -25.09 8.16 -4.30
C ARG A 110 -23.71 7.57 -4.49
N GLY A 111 -23.02 7.41 -3.36
CA GLY A 111 -21.81 6.63 -3.30
C GLY A 111 -22.06 5.21 -3.82
N ARG A 112 -21.19 4.81 -4.76
CA ARG A 112 -21.04 3.47 -5.36
C ARG A 112 -22.22 3.00 -6.23
N GLY A 113 -22.03 3.14 -7.54
CA GLY A 113 -22.82 2.44 -8.55
C GLY A 113 -22.33 2.67 -9.98
N ASN A 114 -22.04 3.92 -10.34
CA ASN A 114 -21.50 4.28 -11.66
C ASN A 114 -20.46 5.38 -11.48
N LEU A 115 -19.21 5.12 -11.83
CA LEU A 115 -18.10 6.07 -11.75
C LEU A 115 -18.19 7.09 -12.90
N GLY A 116 -19.33 7.77 -13.02
CA GLY A 116 -19.47 8.92 -13.89
C GLY A 116 -18.93 10.14 -13.15
N PHE A 117 -17.75 10.62 -13.55
CA PHE A 117 -17.36 11.99 -13.23
C PHE A 117 -17.80 12.85 -14.42
N ILE A 118 -18.63 13.85 -14.17
CA ILE A 118 -18.88 14.87 -15.20
C ILE A 118 -17.70 15.83 -15.11
N LEU A 119 -16.75 15.70 -16.03
CA LEU A 119 -15.76 16.73 -16.29
C LEU A 119 -16.47 17.85 -17.05
N LEU A 120 -17.00 18.83 -16.33
CA LEU A 120 -17.43 20.07 -16.93
C LEU A 120 -16.15 20.81 -17.33
N GLY A 121 -15.81 20.74 -18.63
CA GLY A 121 -14.72 21.53 -19.18
C GLY A 121 -15.11 23.01 -19.07
N GLN A 122 -14.29 23.81 -18.40
CA GLN A 122 -14.34 25.25 -18.54
C GLN A 122 -13.55 25.63 -19.80
N ILE A 123 -14.28 25.81 -20.92
CA ILE A 123 -13.90 26.68 -22.04
C ILE A 123 -15.05 27.66 -22.22
#